data_AF-A0A5R9G0W7-F1
#
_entry.id   AF-A0A5R9G0W7-F1
#
_cell.length_a   1.000
_cell.length_b   1.000
_cell.length_c   1.000
_cell.angle_alpha   90.00
_cell.angle_beta   90.00
_cell.angle_gamma   90.00
#
_symmetry.space_group_name_H-M   'P 1'
#
loop_
_entity.id
_entity.type
_entity.pdbx_description
1 polymer ?
#
loop_
_entity_poly.entity_id
_entity_poly.type
_entity_poly.pdbx_seq_one_letter_code
_entity_poly.pdbx_strand_id
1 'polypeptide(L)'
;MIGKNIQQLRAKSGITLSELAERAGISKSYLSSIERNLKQNPSIQVMEKIAVVLKVDLKTLLKMDMNSEKKQQLEREWMDFVDELKRSGIDKQQVNEYKILIEFIKWHNEQALYEGSPHGNKGAPPAGGEAP
;
A
#
# COMPACT_ATOMS: atom_id res chain seq x y z
N MET A 1 -7.83 0.01 -1.86
CA MET A 1 -8.11 0.45 -3.24
C MET A 1 -9.43 1.21 -3.28
N ILE A 2 -9.50 2.20 -4.16
CA ILE A 2 -10.62 3.15 -4.30
C ILE A 2 -11.94 2.46 -4.67
N GLY A 3 -11.90 1.49 -5.61
CA GLY A 3 -13.10 0.83 -6.12
C GLY A 3 -13.93 0.12 -5.04
N LYS A 4 -13.25 -0.56 -4.11
CA LYS A 4 -13.91 -1.17 -2.94
C LYS A 4 -14.60 -0.13 -2.04
N ASN A 5 -14.02 1.08 -1.92
CA ASN A 5 -14.65 2.14 -1.13
C ASN A 5 -15.91 2.68 -1.79
N ILE A 6 -15.87 2.91 -3.11
CA ILE A 6 -17.03 3.34 -3.89
C ILE A 6 -18.17 2.33 -3.74
N GLN A 7 -17.87 1.03 -3.86
CA GLN A 7 -18.85 -0.04 -3.66
C GLN A 7 -19.46 -0.01 -2.25
N GLN A 8 -18.63 0.15 -1.22
CA GLN A 8 -19.07 0.23 0.18
C GLN A 8 -19.98 1.43 0.43
N LEU A 9 -19.58 2.61 -0.04
CA LEU A 9 -20.37 3.84 0.09
C LEU A 9 -21.68 3.74 -0.67
N ARG A 10 -21.67 3.22 -1.91
CA ARG A 10 -22.88 2.97 -2.69
C ARG A 10 -23.86 2.05 -1.96
N ALA A 11 -23.36 0.94 -1.41
CA ALA A 11 -24.18 0.00 -0.65
C ALA A 11 -24.78 0.64 0.62
N LYS A 12 -24.00 1.47 1.34
CA LYS A 12 -24.49 2.25 2.50
C LYS A 12 -25.55 3.28 2.11
N SER A 13 -25.45 3.87 0.92
CA SER A 13 -26.45 4.81 0.40
C SER A 13 -27.72 4.11 -0.13
N GLY A 14 -27.75 2.77 -0.15
CA GLY A 14 -28.93 2.00 -0.56
C GLY A 14 -29.26 2.05 -2.06
N ILE A 15 -28.37 2.57 -2.90
CA ILE A 15 -28.62 2.73 -4.34
C ILE A 15 -27.95 1.62 -5.17
N THR A 16 -28.58 1.29 -6.30
CA THR A 16 -28.05 0.26 -7.19
C THR A 16 -26.84 0.77 -8.00
N LEU A 17 -26.08 -0.16 -8.58
CA LEU A 17 -24.99 0.20 -9.50
C LEU A 17 -25.50 1.02 -10.70
N SER A 18 -26.65 0.63 -11.27
CA SER A 18 -27.26 1.35 -12.40
C SER A 18 -27.60 2.79 -12.00
N GLU A 19 -28.19 2.94 -10.82
CA GLU A 19 -28.64 4.23 -10.30
C GLU A 19 -27.49 5.18 -9.97
N LEU A 20 -26.40 4.67 -9.38
CA LEU A 20 -25.19 5.48 -9.18
C LEU A 20 -24.60 5.91 -10.53
N ALA A 21 -24.52 5.00 -11.51
CA ALA A 21 -23.97 5.31 -12.82
C ALA A 21 -24.78 6.39 -13.55
N GLU A 22 -26.10 6.26 -13.53
CA GLU A 22 -27.04 7.22 -14.11
C GLU A 22 -26.91 8.60 -13.46
N ARG A 23 -27.01 8.67 -12.12
CA ARG A 23 -26.91 9.93 -11.38
C ARG A 23 -25.53 10.59 -11.50
N ALA A 24 -24.47 9.80 -11.63
CA ALA A 24 -23.11 10.30 -11.83
C ALA A 24 -22.79 10.61 -13.30
N GLY A 25 -23.70 10.35 -14.24
CA GLY A 25 -23.48 10.59 -15.66
C GLY A 25 -22.31 9.81 -16.25
N ILE A 26 -22.15 8.54 -15.83
CA ILE A 26 -21.12 7.61 -16.34
C ILE A 26 -21.76 6.28 -16.75
N SER A 27 -21.08 5.50 -17.59
CA SER A 27 -21.63 4.21 -17.98
C SER A 27 -21.59 3.19 -16.84
N LYS A 28 -22.63 2.35 -16.74
CA LYS A 28 -22.71 1.25 -15.75
C LYS A 28 -21.54 0.28 -15.87
N SER A 29 -21.08 -0.01 -17.09
CA SER A 29 -19.92 -0.87 -17.35
C SER A 29 -18.63 -0.26 -16.83
N TYR A 30 -18.46 1.07 -16.98
CA TYR A 30 -17.31 1.79 -16.47
C TYR A 30 -17.29 1.81 -14.94
N LEU A 31 -18.42 2.16 -14.30
CA LEU A 31 -18.56 2.10 -12.84
C LEU A 31 -18.31 0.68 -12.29
N SER A 32 -18.85 -0.35 -12.94
CA SER A 32 -18.56 -1.76 -12.60
C SER A 32 -17.07 -2.08 -12.64
N SER A 33 -16.36 -1.54 -13.63
CA SER A 33 -14.93 -1.77 -13.81
C SER A 33 -14.10 -1.04 -12.75
N ILE A 34 -14.57 0.13 -12.29
CA ILE A 34 -13.99 0.87 -11.17
C ILE A 34 -14.20 0.09 -9.86
N GLU A 35 -15.43 -0.33 -9.52
CA GLU A 35 -15.73 -1.04 -8.27
C GLU A 35 -14.94 -2.34 -8.13
N ARG A 36 -14.71 -3.05 -9.25
CA ARG A 36 -13.91 -4.28 -9.32
C ARG A 36 -12.40 -4.04 -9.39
N ASN A 37 -11.94 -2.79 -9.39
CA ASN A 37 -10.54 -2.39 -9.55
C ASN A 37 -9.88 -2.85 -10.87
N LEU A 38 -10.68 -3.11 -11.92
CA LEU A 38 -10.18 -3.35 -13.27
C LEU A 38 -9.75 -2.05 -13.95
N LYS A 39 -10.35 -0.93 -13.57
CA LYS A 39 -9.92 0.40 -13.97
C LYS A 39 -9.46 1.18 -12.73
N GLN A 40 -8.16 1.22 -12.51
CA GLN A 40 -7.58 1.77 -11.27
C GLN A 40 -7.33 3.29 -11.33
N ASN A 41 -7.37 3.89 -12.52
CA ASN A 41 -7.10 5.32 -12.71
C ASN A 41 -8.28 6.04 -13.41
N PRO A 42 -9.46 6.13 -12.78
CA PRO A 42 -10.52 7.02 -13.23
C PRO A 42 -10.10 8.49 -13.11
N SER A 43 -10.61 9.36 -13.97
CA SER A 43 -10.27 10.79 -13.90
C SER A 43 -10.82 11.43 -12.63
N ILE A 44 -10.20 12.53 -12.19
CA ILE A 44 -10.66 13.28 -11.01
C ILE A 44 -12.12 13.74 -11.15
N GLN A 45 -12.52 14.15 -12.37
CA GLN A 45 -13.89 14.57 -12.69
C GLN A 45 -14.91 13.45 -12.50
N VAL A 46 -14.55 12.20 -12.84
CA VAL A 46 -15.41 11.03 -12.59
C VAL A 46 -15.55 10.81 -11.09
N MET A 47 -14.45 10.92 -10.35
CA MET A 47 -14.42 10.74 -8.91
C MET A 47 -15.26 11.79 -8.17
N GLU A 48 -15.18 13.05 -8.59
CA GLU A 48 -16.01 14.14 -8.08
C GLU A 48 -17.50 13.88 -8.33
N LYS A 49 -17.88 13.47 -9.54
CA LYS A 49 -19.28 13.12 -9.86
C LYS A 49 -19.81 12.00 -8.96
N ILE A 50 -19.01 10.96 -8.73
CA ILE A 50 -19.39 9.86 -7.85
C ILE A 50 -19.52 10.36 -6.39
N ALA A 51 -18.57 11.16 -5.92
CA ALA A 51 -18.58 11.71 -4.55
C ALA A 51 -19.83 12.58 -4.30
N VAL A 52 -20.22 13.42 -5.26
CA VAL A 52 -21.45 14.23 -5.19
C VAL A 52 -22.69 13.37 -5.04
N VAL A 53 -22.85 12.31 -5.84
CA VAL A 53 -24.02 11.41 -5.74
C VAL A 53 -24.06 10.66 -4.42
N LEU A 54 -22.90 10.22 -3.94
CA LEU A 54 -22.76 9.49 -2.67
C LEU A 54 -22.77 10.40 -1.44
N LYS A 55 -22.83 11.73 -1.62
CA LYS A 55 -22.84 12.74 -0.55
C LYS A 55 -21.65 12.62 0.41
N VAL A 56 -20.47 12.36 -0.14
CA VAL A 56 -19.20 12.34 0.60
C VAL A 56 -18.24 13.33 -0.02
N ASP A 57 -17.28 13.80 0.77
CA ASP A 57 -16.15 14.53 0.20
C ASP A 57 -15.20 13.58 -0.57
N LEU A 58 -14.36 14.18 -1.42
CA LEU A 58 -13.44 13.44 -2.27
C LEU A 58 -12.35 12.69 -1.46
N LYS A 59 -11.93 13.20 -0.30
CA LYS A 59 -10.92 12.55 0.56
C LYS A 59 -11.46 11.26 1.15
N THR A 60 -12.71 11.30 1.62
CA THR A 60 -13.47 10.15 2.12
C THR A 60 -13.64 9.10 1.03
N LEU A 61 -14.01 9.52 -0.19
CA LEU A 61 -14.13 8.63 -1.34
C LEU A 61 -12.78 7.98 -1.72
N LEU A 62 -11.68 8.70 -1.58
CA LEU A 62 -10.31 8.22 -1.86
C LEU A 62 -9.67 7.44 -0.69
N LYS A 63 -10.31 7.39 0.49
CA LYS A 63 -9.73 6.86 1.74
C LYS A 63 -8.36 7.48 2.07
N MET A 64 -8.21 8.79 1.86
CA MET A 64 -6.94 9.48 2.12
C MET A 64 -6.55 9.44 3.61
N ASP A 65 -7.52 9.52 4.53
CA ASP A 65 -7.26 9.58 5.97
C ASP A 65 -6.65 8.27 6.51
N MET A 66 -7.25 7.13 6.21
CA MET A 66 -6.77 5.81 6.67
C MET A 66 -5.35 5.48 6.18
N ASN A 67 -5.01 5.91 4.96
CA ASN A 67 -3.68 5.66 4.40
C ASN A 67 -2.65 6.60 5.03
N SER A 68 -3.05 7.83 5.35
CA SER A 68 -2.20 8.81 6.04
C SER A 68 -1.94 8.42 7.49
N GLU A 69 -2.94 7.97 8.24
CA GLU A 69 -2.79 7.54 9.64
C GLU A 69 -1.90 6.30 9.75
N LYS A 70 -2.12 5.31 8.88
CA LYS A 70 -1.28 4.09 8.86
C LYS A 70 0.16 4.42 8.46
N LYS A 71 0.36 5.30 7.48
CA LYS A 71 1.68 5.76 7.08
C LYS A 71 2.37 6.53 8.22
N GLN A 72 1.66 7.44 8.86
CA GLN A 72 2.15 8.19 10.02
C GLN A 72 2.50 7.27 11.20
N GLN A 73 1.71 6.22 11.43
CA GLN A 73 1.98 5.24 12.47
C GLN A 73 3.27 4.46 12.18
N LEU A 74 3.45 3.99 10.94
CA LEU A 74 4.68 3.31 10.52
C LEU A 74 5.90 4.24 10.60
N GLU A 75 5.74 5.52 10.23
CA GLU A 75 6.79 6.53 10.35
C GLU A 75 7.16 6.76 11.83
N ARG A 76 6.18 6.79 12.74
CA ARG A 76 6.42 6.89 14.19
C ARG A 76 7.15 5.66 14.73
N GLU A 77 6.66 4.46 14.44
CA GLU A 77 7.30 3.20 14.87
C GLU A 77 8.76 3.11 14.38
N TRP A 78 9.01 3.56 13.15
CA TRP A 78 10.36 3.63 12.61
C TRP A 78 11.25 4.63 13.36
N MET A 79 10.73 5.81 13.70
CA MET A 79 11.48 6.81 14.46
C MET A 79 11.76 6.36 15.90
N ASP A 80 10.79 5.72 16.55
CA ASP A 80 10.95 5.15 17.89
C ASP A 80 12.07 4.11 17.92
N PHE A 81 12.12 3.22 16.92
CA PHE A 81 13.20 2.25 16.76
C PHE A 81 14.57 2.92 16.55
N VAL A 82 14.64 3.93 15.68
CA VAL A 82 15.89 4.67 15.44
C VAL A 82 16.37 5.36 16.71
N ASP A 83 15.46 5.90 17.53
CA ASP A 83 15.82 6.54 18.79
C ASP A 83 16.24 5.53 19.86
N GLU A 84 15.68 4.32 19.87
CA GLU A 84 16.16 3.21 20.70
C GLU A 84 17.59 2.82 20.33
N LEU A 85 17.92 2.69 19.04
CA LEU A 85 19.28 2.40 18.57
C LEU A 85 20.28 3.47 19.05
N LYS A 86 19.91 4.75 18.94
CA LYS A 86 20.78 5.84 19.44
C LYS A 86 21.01 5.73 20.94
N ARG A 87 19.97 5.39 21.72
CA ARG A 87 20.07 5.23 23.19
C ARG A 87 20.92 4.02 23.60
N SER A 88 20.98 2.99 22.77
CA SER A 88 21.87 1.84 22.98
C SER A 88 23.32 2.12 22.55
N GLY A 89 23.62 3.33 22.08
CA GLY A 89 24.96 3.74 21.65
C GLY A 89 25.28 3.37 20.21
N ILE A 90 24.30 2.90 19.43
CA ILE A 90 24.45 2.61 18.01
C ILE A 90 24.18 3.91 17.23
N ASP A 91 25.24 4.53 16.74
CA ASP A 91 25.15 5.70 15.87
C ASP A 91 25.14 5.33 14.39
N LYS A 92 25.06 6.35 13.52
CA LYS A 92 25.00 6.16 12.07
C LYS A 92 26.24 5.45 11.50
N GLN A 93 27.41 5.63 12.13
CA GLN A 93 28.65 4.99 11.73
C GLN A 93 28.61 3.50 12.08
N GLN A 94 28.18 3.12 13.29
CA GLN A 94 27.99 1.70 13.62
C GLN A 94 26.90 1.02 12.78
N VAL A 95 25.79 1.72 12.45
CA VAL A 95 24.76 1.16 11.54
C VAL A 95 25.36 0.74 10.20
N ASN A 96 26.34 1.48 9.69
CA ASN A 96 26.99 1.17 8.42
C ASN A 96 27.88 -0.10 8.50
N GLU A 97 28.38 -0.45 9.68
CA GLU A 97 29.14 -1.69 9.91
C GLU A 97 28.24 -2.94 9.79
N TYR A 98 26.95 -2.80 10.12
CA TYR A 98 25.96 -3.87 9.97
C TYR A 98 25.42 -4.02 8.54
N LYS A 99 25.99 -3.31 7.54
CA LYS A 99 25.54 -3.38 6.14
C LYS A 99 25.54 -4.81 5.61
N ILE A 100 26.57 -5.61 5.93
CA ILE A 100 26.66 -7.01 5.49
C ILE A 100 25.51 -7.84 6.08
N LEU A 101 25.21 -7.66 7.37
CA LEU A 101 24.10 -8.35 8.02
C LEU A 101 22.75 -7.94 7.41
N ILE A 102 22.56 -6.66 7.08
CA ILE A 102 21.34 -6.16 6.42
C ILE A 102 21.19 -6.76 5.02
N GLU A 103 22.27 -6.81 4.22
CA GLU A 103 22.24 -7.45 2.89
C GLU A 103 21.97 -8.96 2.98
N PHE A 104 22.52 -9.64 4.01
CA PHE A 104 22.20 -11.04 4.28
C PHE A 104 20.72 -11.25 4.64
N ILE A 105 20.15 -10.40 5.50
CA ILE A 105 18.72 -10.45 5.86
C ILE A 105 17.83 -10.21 4.64
N LYS A 106 18.17 -9.22 3.79
CA LYS A 106 17.45 -8.97 2.54
C LYS A 106 17.45 -10.20 1.63
N TRP A 107 18.62 -10.77 1.39
CA TRP A 107 18.78 -11.98 0.59
C TRP A 107 17.97 -13.16 1.16
N HIS A 108 18.01 -13.38 2.48
CA HIS A 108 17.27 -14.47 3.11
C HIS A 108 15.74 -14.30 2.98
N ASN A 109 15.24 -13.07 3.16
CA ASN A 109 13.83 -12.75 3.00
C ASN A 109 13.36 -12.93 1.54
N GLU A 110 14.22 -12.65 0.57
CA GLU A 110 13.94 -12.91 -0.85
C GLU A 110 13.84 -14.41 -1.13
N GLN A 111 14.73 -15.25 -0.59
CA GLN A 111 14.67 -16.71 -0.76
C GLN A 111 13.44 -17.34 -0.08
N ALA A 112 13.05 -16.85 1.11
CA ALA A 112 11.86 -17.32 1.81
C ALA A 112 10.55 -17.06 1.03
N LEU A 113 10.53 -16.07 0.12
CA LEU A 113 9.41 -15.82 -0.80
C LEU A 113 9.39 -16.80 -1.99
N TYR A 114 10.50 -17.49 -2.28
CA TYR A 114 10.62 -18.49 -3.36
C TYR A 114 10.51 -19.95 -2.87
N GLU A 115 10.79 -20.24 -1.60
CA GLU A 115 10.71 -21.60 -1.03
C GLU A 115 9.28 -22.17 -0.90
N GLY A 116 8.24 -21.37 -1.20
CA GLY A 116 6.88 -21.88 -1.45
C GLY A 116 6.70 -22.57 -2.82
N SER A 117 7.74 -22.61 -3.66
CA SER A 117 7.77 -23.26 -4.97
C SER A 117 8.61 -24.55 -4.92
N PRO A 118 8.17 -25.68 -5.51
CA PRO A 118 8.67 -27.01 -5.19
C PRO A 118 10.11 -27.33 -5.65
N HIS A 119 10.88 -26.36 -6.13
CA HIS A 119 12.26 -26.54 -6.61
C HIS A 119 13.20 -25.53 -5.93
N GLY A 120 13.54 -25.77 -4.66
CA GLY A 120 14.48 -24.95 -3.89
C GLY A 120 15.93 -25.20 -4.30
N ASN A 121 16.60 -24.18 -4.84
CA ASN A 121 18.04 -24.18 -5.10
C ASN A 121 18.80 -23.77 -3.82
N LYS A 122 19.76 -24.59 -3.38
CA LYS A 122 20.65 -24.29 -2.24
C LYS A 122 21.76 -23.33 -2.67
N GLY A 123 21.42 -22.07 -2.95
CA GLY A 123 22.42 -21.02 -3.18
C GLY A 123 23.02 -20.58 -1.83
N ALA A 124 24.34 -20.69 -1.67
CA ALA A 124 25.04 -20.17 -0.49
C ALA A 124 24.95 -18.63 -0.43
N PRO A 125 24.96 -18.02 0.77
CA PRO A 125 24.95 -16.56 0.91
C PRO A 125 26.18 -15.92 0.23
N PRO A 126 26.10 -14.63 -0.14
CA PRO A 126 27.21 -13.94 -0.78
C PRO A 126 28.46 -13.99 0.12
N ALA A 127 29.52 -14.63 -0.37
CA ALA A 127 30.81 -14.67 0.29
C ALA A 127 31.29 -13.23 0.49
N GLY A 128 31.61 -12.88 1.73
CA GLY A 128 32.08 -11.54 2.11
C GLY A 128 33.21 -11.11 1.19
N GLY A 129 33.00 -9.99 0.48
CA GLY A 129 34.06 -9.32 -0.24
C GLY A 129 35.14 -8.93 0.76
N GLU A 130 36.35 -9.42 0.52
CA GLU A 130 37.57 -8.95 1.16
C GLU A 130 37.58 -7.41 1.12
N ALA A 131 37.56 -6.79 2.29
CA ALA A 131 37.88 -5.37 2.41
C ALA A 131 39.42 -5.22 2.35
N PRO A 132 39.94 -4.24 1.61
CA PRO A 132 41.39 -3.95 1.58
C PRO A 132 41.91 -3.46 2.93
#